data_AF-K1TCR2-F1
#
_entry.id   AF-K1TCR2-F1
#
_cell.length_a   1.000
_cell.length_b   1.000
_cell.length_c   1.000
_cell.angle_alpha   90.00
_cell.angle_beta   90.00
_cell.angle_gamma   90.00
#
_symmetry.space_group_name_H-M   'P 1'
#
loop_
_entity.id
_entity.type
_entity.pdbx_description
1 polymer ?
#
loop_
_entity_poly.entity_id
_entity_poly.type
_entity_poly.pdbx_seq_one_letter_code
_entity_poly.pdbx_strand_id
1 'polypeptide(L)' 'MSNILSEVHPELVAEWSDKNLPLTPDRITYGSNKVVWWKGACGHEWQTSVKARSNGENCPICSGARVIEGINDLA' A
#
# COMPACT_ATOMS: atom_id res chain seq x y z
N MET A 1 10.84 17.63 12.21
CA MET A 1 10.47 17.03 10.91
C MET A 1 9.94 15.65 11.21
N SER A 2 8.64 15.45 11.05
CA SER A 2 8.00 14.15 11.23
C SER A 2 8.31 13.28 10.01
N ASN A 3 8.82 12.07 10.26
CA ASN A 3 9.05 11.06 9.22
C ASN A 3 7.96 9.98 9.25
N ILE A 4 6.87 10.24 9.97
CA ILE A 4 5.78 9.28 10.18
C ILE A 4 4.97 9.16 8.90
N LEU A 5 4.61 7.92 8.53
CA LEU A 5 3.89 7.63 7.31
C LEU A 5 2.53 8.37 7.26
N SER A 6 1.77 8.36 8.35
CA SER A 6 0.47 9.05 8.41
C SER A 6 0.54 10.57 8.25
N GLU A 7 1.64 11.20 8.67
CA GLU A 7 1.82 12.66 8.57
C GLU A 7 2.35 13.08 7.20
N VAL A 8 3.22 12.29 6.59
CA VAL A 8 3.86 12.61 5.31
C VAL A 8 2.99 12.16 4.12
N HIS A 9 2.32 11.02 4.25
CA HIS A 9 1.54 10.37 3.20
C HIS A 9 0.16 9.93 3.70
N PRO A 10 -0.77 10.87 3.94
CA PRO A 10 -2.12 10.54 4.38
C PRO A 10 -2.88 9.68 3.35
N GLU A 11 -2.51 9.74 2.06
CA GLU A 11 -3.10 8.88 1.04
C GLU A 11 -2.83 7.38 1.29
N LEU A 12 -1.63 7.06 1.80
CA LEU A 12 -1.21 5.69 2.10
C LEU A 12 -1.92 5.13 3.32
N VAL A 13 -2.41 6.00 4.22
CA VAL A 13 -3.22 5.57 5.37
C VAL A 13 -4.54 4.95 4.91
N ALA A 14 -5.15 5.49 3.85
CA ALA A 14 -6.38 4.93 3.28
C ALA A 14 -6.18 3.54 2.67
N GLU A 15 -4.96 3.27 2.19
CA GLU A 15 -4.57 1.96 1.66
C GLU A 15 -4.03 1.02 2.74
N TRP A 16 -3.97 1.42 4.02
CA TRP A 16 -3.47 0.55 5.08
C TRP A 16 -4.48 -0.56 5.41
N SER A 17 -4.05 -1.82 5.40
CA SER A 17 -4.91 -2.94 5.79
C SER A 17 -4.92 -3.15 7.31
N ASP A 18 -6.09 -3.49 7.85
CA ASP A 18 -6.30 -3.90 9.25
C ASP A 18 -5.50 -5.18 9.61
N LYS A 19 -5.06 -5.95 8.62
CA LYS A 19 -4.18 -7.13 8.81
C LYS A 19 -2.83 -6.80 9.42
N ASN A 20 -2.45 -5.52 9.43
CA ASN A 20 -1.20 -5.08 10.05
C ASN A 20 -1.30 -4.90 11.56
N LEU A 21 -2.49 -4.95 12.16
CA LEU A 21 -2.64 -4.77 13.60
C LEU A 21 -1.75 -5.76 14.38
N PRO A 22 -1.06 -5.28 15.44
CA PRO A 22 -1.20 -3.98 16.12
C PRO A 22 -0.35 -2.83 15.53
N LEU A 23 0.27 -3.01 14.36
CA LEU A 23 1.06 -1.98 13.69
C LEU A 23 0.16 -0.98 12.95
N THR A 24 0.33 0.30 13.26
CA THR A 24 -0.41 1.42 12.66
C THR A 24 0.50 2.30 11.82
N PRO A 25 -0.03 3.02 10.82
CA PRO A 25 0.76 3.95 9.99
C PRO A 25 1.35 5.12 10.80
N ASP A 26 0.81 5.39 12.00
CA ASP A 26 1.33 6.38 12.94
C ASP A 26 2.60 5.92 13.69
N ARG A 27 2.82 4.60 13.77
CA ARG A 27 3.96 4.01 14.48
C ARG A 27 5.10 3.59 13.56
N ILE A 28 5.04 3.98 12.30
CA ILE A 28 6.02 3.60 11.28
C ILE A 28 6.40 4.80 10.43
N THR A 29 7.65 4.82 9.99
CA THR A 29 8.16 5.86 9.10
C THR A 29 7.96 5.47 7.64
N TYR A 30 7.78 6.48 6.77
CA TYR A 30 7.59 6.26 5.33
C TYR A 30 8.80 5.55 4.68
N GLY A 31 10.01 5.69 5.25
CA GLY A 31 11.23 5.03 4.78
C GLY A 31 11.48 3.63 5.36
N SER A 32 10.53 3.04 6.08
CA SER A 32 10.72 1.74 6.72
C SER A 32 10.72 0.58 5.71
N ASN A 33 11.69 -0.33 5.81
CA ASN A 33 11.72 -1.56 5.01
C ASN A 33 10.74 -2.63 5.51
N LYS A 34 9.88 -2.33 6.49
CA LYS A 34 8.86 -3.27 6.97
C LYS A 34 7.84 -3.54 5.87
N VAL A 35 7.66 -4.81 5.56
CA VAL A 35 6.60 -5.30 4.67
C VAL A 35 5.29 -5.34 5.43
N VAL A 36 4.28 -4.66 4.88
CA VAL A 36 2.94 -4.54 5.45
C VAL A 36 1.90 -4.80 4.36
N TRP A 37 0.68 -5.08 4.78
CA TRP A 37 -0.47 -5.29 3.92
C TRP A 37 -1.06 -3.95 3.49
N TRP A 38 -1.22 -3.77 2.19
CA TRP A 38 -1.87 -2.64 1.54
C TRP A 38 -3.15 -3.11 0.88
N LYS A 39 -4.17 -2.26 0.88
CA LYS A 39 -5.47 -2.45 0.25
C LYS A 39 -5.57 -1.45 -0.89
N GLY A 40 -5.79 -1.94 -2.10
CA GLY A 40 -5.86 -1.08 -3.28
C GLY A 40 -7.27 -0.84 -3.74
N ALA A 41 -7.37 0.07 -4.70
CA ALA A 41 -8.65 0.46 -5.30
C ALA A 41 -9.41 -0.73 -5.93
N CYS A 42 -8.69 -1.75 -6.43
CA CYS A 42 -9.30 -2.99 -6.94
C CYS A 42 -9.90 -3.91 -5.87
N GLY A 43 -9.88 -3.52 -4.59
CA GLY A 43 -10.36 -4.32 -3.46
C GLY A 43 -9.41 -5.45 -3.04
N HIS A 44 -8.31 -5.65 -3.75
CA HIS A 44 -7.32 -6.66 -3.41
C HIS A 44 -6.29 -6.11 -2.43
N GLU A 45 -5.85 -6.99 -1.55
CA GLU A 45 -4.79 -6.72 -0.60
C GLU A 45 -3.48 -7.35 -1.09
N TRP A 46 -2.37 -6.61 -1.03
CA TRP A 46 -1.04 -7.11 -1.35
C TRP A 46 -0.03 -6.67 -0.29
N GLN A 47 1.12 -7.31 -0.29
CA GLN A 47 2.20 -7.01 0.62
C GLN A 47 3.30 -6.26 -0.11
N THR A 48 3.72 -5.11 0.42
CA THR A 48 4.97 -4.45 0.03
C THR A 48 5.57 -3.68 1.21
N SER A 49 6.84 -3.30 1.11
CA SER A 49 7.51 -2.49 2.11
C SER A 49 7.00 -1.04 2.11
N VAL A 50 6.96 -0.41 3.29
CA VAL A 50 6.52 1.00 3.40
C VAL A 50 7.40 1.92 2.57
N LYS A 51 8.72 1.72 2.60
CA LYS A 51 9.69 2.44 1.77
C LYS A 51 9.33 2.36 0.29
N ALA A 52 9.02 1.17 -0.21
CA ALA A 52 8.75 0.98 -1.63
C ALA A 52 7.38 1.54 -2.03
N ARG A 53 6.35 1.40 -1.19
CA ARG A 53 5.06 2.08 -1.39
C ARG A 53 5.22 3.61 -1.43
N SER A 54 5.97 4.18 -0.48
CA SER A 54 6.28 5.62 -0.44
C SER A 54 7.13 6.06 -1.65
N ASN A 55 7.92 5.17 -2.25
CA ASN A 55 8.67 5.43 -3.47
C ASN A 55 7.83 5.37 -4.75
N GLY A 56 6.54 5.00 -4.65
CA GLY A 56 5.60 4.94 -5.78
C GLY A 56 5.30 3.52 -6.28
N GLU A 57 5.69 2.46 -5.57
CA GLU A 57 5.21 1.11 -5.90
C GLU A 57 3.71 1.02 -5.70
N ASN A 58 2.94 0.76 -6.77
CA ASN A 58 1.49 0.64 -6.72
C ASN A 58 1.03 -0.81 -6.67
N CYS A 59 -0.27 -1.01 -6.45
CA CYS A 59 -0.90 -2.31 -6.53
C CYS A 59 -0.51 -3.02 -7.85
N PRO A 60 0.04 -4.24 -7.82
CA PRO A 60 0.39 -4.96 -9.04
C PRO A 60 -0.83 -5.25 -9.92
N ILE A 61 -2.02 -5.34 -9.32
CA ILE A 61 -3.28 -5.54 -10.03
C ILE A 61 -3.73 -4.23 -10.69
N CYS A 62 -3.83 -3.13 -9.94
CA CYS A 62 -4.29 -1.84 -10.49
C CYS A 62 -3.31 -1.27 -11.52
N SER A 63 -2.01 -1.54 -11.35
CA SER A 63 -0.96 -1.09 -12.27
C SER A 63 -0.87 -1.96 -13.54
N GLY A 64 -1.75 -2.96 -13.72
CA GLY A 64 -1.76 -3.83 -14.90
C GLY A 64 -0.63 -4.88 -14.93
N ALA A 65 0.16 -5.02 -13.86
CA ALA A 65 1.22 -6.02 -13.75
C ALA A 65 0.69 -7.43 -13.47
N ARG A 66 -0.57 -7.56 -13.03
CA ARG A 66 -1.26 -8.83 -12.85
C ARG A 66 -2.67 -8.73 -13.45
N VAL A 67 -2.87 -9.34 -14.61
CA VAL A 67 -4.19 -9.47 -15.24
C VAL A 67 -5.02 -10.42 -14.38
N ILE A 68 -6.16 -9.94 -13.89
CA ILE A 68 -7.22 -10.76 -13.30
C ILE A 68 -8.40 -10.75 -14.25
N GLU A 69 -8.89 -11.94 -14.59
CA GLU A 69 -10.08 -12.12 -15.41
C GLU A 69 -11.27 -11.36 -14.78
N GLY A 70 -11.85 -10.42 -15.53
CA GLY A 70 -13.08 -9.69 -15.15
C GLY A 70 -12.90 -8.32 -14.46
N ILE A 71 -11.68 -7.79 -14.32
CA ILE A 71 -11.46 -6.41 -13.82
C ILE A 71 -10.70 -5.53 -14.85
N ASN A 72 -9.93 -6.14 -15.74
CA ASN A 72 -9.14 -5.44 -16.75
C ASN A 72 -9.19 -6.20 -18.08
N ASP A 73 -10.40 -6.46 -18.58
CA ASP A 73 -10.62 -6.98 -19.92
C ASP A 73 -10.33 -5.90 -20.96
N LEU A 74 -9.27 -6.11 -21.75
CA LEU A 74 -9.14 -5.48 -23.06
C LEU A 74 -9.94 -6.34 -24.04
N ALA A 75 -11.23 -6.04 -24.19
CA ALA A 75 -12.01 -6.46 -25.36
C ALA A 75 -11.76 -5.52 -26.54
#